data_AF-A0A1A9S0W0-F1
#
_entry.id   AF-A0A1A9S0W0-F1
#
_cell.length_a   1.000
_cell.length_b   1.000
_cell.length_c   1.000
_cell.angle_alpha   90.00
_cell.angle_beta   90.00
_cell.angle_gamma   90.00
#
_symmetry.space_group_name_H-M   'P 1'
#
loop_
_entity.id
_entity.type
_entity.pdbx_description
1 polymer ?
#
loop_
_entity_poly.entity_id
_entity_poly.type
_entity_poly.pdbx_seq_one_letter_code
_entity_poly.pdbx_strand_id
1 'polypeptide(L)'
;MNNFDERYRAPQSENTGLRGQGTPELWNPNAAACWSLLFSPIFGAALHMLNARALGDQELEKLNKAFIWGMLAVVAIAIPIFVIFDIGTNVLGLALLGAWYGGVGRKQVAQVKDEFGTDYPRKSWGKPIFFGILGVCGLFVYSFIVIFVLSMMGMVSL
;
A
#
# COMPACT_ATOMS: atom_id res chain seq x y z
N MET A 1 59.06 -5.68 -4.57
CA MET A 1 57.77 -5.22 -4.01
C MET A 1 56.69 -5.40 -5.06
N ASN A 2 55.51 -5.88 -4.64
CA ASN A 2 54.53 -6.62 -5.42
C ASN A 2 53.57 -5.76 -6.27
N ASN A 3 53.40 -6.14 -7.54
CA ASN A 3 52.39 -5.64 -8.50
C ASN A 3 51.03 -6.37 -8.35
N PHE A 4 50.56 -6.54 -7.12
CA PHE A 4 49.34 -7.31 -6.82
C PHE A 4 48.16 -6.45 -6.35
N ASP A 5 48.38 -5.16 -6.06
CA ASP A 5 47.34 -4.28 -5.51
C ASP A 5 46.40 -3.67 -6.57
N GLU A 6 46.72 -3.76 -7.87
CA GLU A 6 45.84 -3.25 -8.94
C GLU A 6 44.74 -4.24 -9.38
N ARG A 7 44.83 -5.52 -9.00
CA ARG A 7 43.92 -6.58 -9.50
C ARG A 7 42.66 -6.78 -8.65
N TYR A 8 42.51 -6.07 -7.54
CA TYR A 8 41.28 -6.12 -6.73
C TYR A 8 40.79 -4.71 -6.41
N ARG A 9 40.37 -3.97 -7.44
CA ARG A 9 39.32 -2.97 -7.23
C ARG A 9 38.01 -3.73 -7.13
N ALA A 10 37.40 -3.71 -5.94
CA ALA A 10 35.98 -4.04 -5.82
C ALA A 10 35.21 -3.20 -6.87
N PRO A 11 34.22 -3.76 -7.57
CA PRO A 11 33.37 -2.96 -8.45
C PRO A 11 32.81 -1.83 -7.58
N GLN A 12 33.21 -0.59 -7.88
CA GLN A 12 32.45 0.56 -7.41
C GLN A 12 31.08 0.34 -8.02
N SER A 13 30.13 -0.08 -7.19
CA SER A 13 28.74 -0.11 -7.59
C SER A 13 28.45 1.26 -8.20
N GLU A 14 27.97 1.23 -9.44
CA GLU A 14 27.66 2.38 -10.26
C GLU A 14 26.43 3.10 -9.68
N ASN A 15 26.54 3.56 -8.43
CA ASN A 15 25.59 4.44 -7.76
C ASN A 15 25.97 5.91 -8.01
N THR A 16 26.76 6.17 -9.05
CA THR A 16 27.20 7.49 -9.47
C THR A 16 26.07 8.33 -10.06
N GLY A 17 24.91 7.73 -10.37
CA GLY A 17 23.71 8.43 -10.86
C GLY A 17 22.78 8.98 -9.77
N LEU A 18 22.86 8.50 -8.52
CA LEU A 18 21.97 8.93 -7.43
C LEU A 18 22.60 9.97 -6.49
N ARG A 19 23.92 10.18 -6.57
CA ARG A 19 24.65 11.11 -5.68
C ARG A 19 24.34 12.60 -5.89
N GLY A 20 23.51 12.96 -6.86
CA GLY A 20 23.10 14.35 -7.12
C GLY A 20 21.72 14.74 -6.59
N GLN A 21 20.92 13.80 -6.10
CA GLN A 21 19.58 14.07 -5.57
C GLN A 21 19.51 13.46 -4.17
N GLY A 22 19.35 14.29 -3.14
CA GLY A 22 19.30 13.83 -1.75
C GLY A 22 18.24 12.74 -1.54
N THR A 23 18.40 11.96 -0.47
CA THR A 23 17.48 10.88 -0.09
C THR A 23 16.02 11.33 -0.21
N PRO A 24 15.19 10.69 -1.05
CA PRO A 24 13.82 11.13 -1.26
C PRO A 24 13.03 11.02 0.04
N GLU A 25 12.16 11.99 0.31
CA GLU A 25 11.27 11.90 1.45
C GLU A 25 10.24 10.78 1.25
N LEU A 26 10.07 9.92 2.24
CA LEU A 26 9.14 8.80 2.17
C LEU A 26 8.22 8.77 3.40
N TRP A 27 7.04 8.17 3.25
CA TRP A 27 6.29 7.72 4.41
C TRP A 27 6.93 6.45 4.96
N ASN A 28 6.98 6.32 6.28
CA ASN A 28 7.50 5.10 6.90
C ASN A 28 6.63 3.90 6.48
N PRO A 29 7.19 2.88 5.79
CA PRO A 29 6.40 1.78 5.23
C PRO A 29 5.80 0.86 6.30
N ASN A 30 6.44 0.72 7.46
CA ASN A 30 5.88 -0.01 8.61
C ASN A 30 4.70 0.73 9.21
N ALA A 31 4.83 2.04 9.41
CA ALA A 31 3.71 2.85 9.88
C ALA A 31 2.56 2.85 8.87
N ALA A 32 2.84 2.89 7.56
CA ALA A 32 1.82 2.74 6.53
C ALA A 32 1.08 1.41 6.64
N ALA A 33 1.79 0.30 6.87
CA ALA A 33 1.18 -1.00 7.11
C ALA A 33 0.33 -1.02 8.39
N CYS A 34 0.79 -0.41 9.49
CA CYS A 34 -0.01 -0.27 10.72
C CYS A 34 -1.29 0.55 10.48
N TRP A 35 -1.20 1.69 9.81
CA TRP A 35 -2.38 2.51 9.47
C TRP A 35 -3.34 1.80 8.51
N SER A 36 -2.86 0.83 7.74
CA SER A 36 -3.72 0.02 6.85
C SER A 36 -4.65 -0.92 7.60
N LEU A 37 -4.31 -1.30 8.84
CA LEU A 37 -5.22 -2.03 9.73
C LEU A 37 -6.44 -1.19 10.08
N LEU A 38 -6.24 0.12 10.29
CA LEU A 38 -7.30 1.04 10.67
C LEU A 38 -8.13 1.48 9.47
N PHE A 39 -7.49 1.78 8.34
CA PHE A 39 -8.18 2.33 7.17
C PHE A 39 -8.55 1.25 6.15
N SER A 40 -7.56 0.65 5.49
CA SER A 40 -7.76 -0.48 4.56
C SER A 40 -6.42 -0.93 3.95
N PRO A 41 -6.35 -2.12 3.36
CA PRO A 41 -5.24 -2.51 2.48
C PRO A 41 -5.05 -1.57 1.27
N ILE A 42 -6.13 -0.95 0.77
CA ILE A 42 -6.07 0.03 -0.33
C ILE A 42 -5.27 1.27 0.09
N PHE A 43 -5.48 1.75 1.32
CA PHE A 43 -4.73 2.85 1.90
C PHE A 43 -3.21 2.55 1.95
N GLY A 44 -2.85 1.37 2.44
CA GLY A 44 -1.45 0.91 2.49
C GLY A 44 -0.81 0.86 1.12
N ALA A 45 -1.48 0.21 0.17
CA ALA A 45 -1.02 0.09 -1.21
C ALA A 45 -0.85 1.46 -1.89
N ALA A 46 -1.72 2.44 -1.60
CA ALA A 46 -1.58 3.79 -2.13
C ALA A 46 -0.32 4.50 -1.59
N LEU A 47 -0.02 4.40 -0.30
CA LEU A 47 1.21 4.97 0.26
C LEU A 47 2.47 4.24 -0.24
N HIS A 48 2.39 2.92 -0.36
CA HIS A 48 3.45 2.07 -0.89
C HIS A 48 3.73 2.38 -2.38
N MET A 49 2.68 2.62 -3.18
CA MET A 49 2.78 3.11 -4.58
C MET A 49 3.46 4.48 -4.66
N LEU A 50 3.07 5.44 -3.81
CA LEU A 50 3.64 6.79 -3.84
C LEU A 50 5.11 6.81 -3.39
N ASN A 51 5.46 5.98 -2.41
CA ASN A 51 6.84 5.76 -2.01
C ASN A 51 7.66 5.12 -3.15
N ALA A 52 7.10 4.10 -3.83
CA ALA A 52 7.77 3.46 -4.97
C ALA A 52 8.02 4.47 -6.11
N ARG A 53 7.04 5.33 -6.41
CA ARG A 53 7.21 6.43 -7.36
C ARG A 53 8.31 7.39 -6.96
N ALA A 54 8.40 7.76 -5.69
CA ALA A 54 9.44 8.64 -5.17
C ALA A 54 10.84 8.01 -5.26
N LEU A 55 10.92 6.68 -5.18
CA LEU A 55 12.14 5.89 -5.38
C LEU A 55 12.46 5.60 -6.85
N GLY A 56 11.56 5.93 -7.79
CA GLY A 56 11.71 5.58 -9.21
C GLY A 56 11.46 4.10 -9.53
N ASP A 57 10.94 3.31 -8.58
CA ASP A 57 10.64 1.89 -8.76
C ASP A 57 9.29 1.70 -9.47
N GLN A 58 9.35 1.65 -10.81
CA GLN A 58 8.16 1.51 -11.65
C GLN A 58 7.46 0.15 -11.49
N GLU A 59 8.19 -0.90 -11.14
CA GLU A 59 7.61 -2.23 -10.98
C GLU A 59 6.78 -2.29 -9.70
N LEU A 60 7.34 -1.80 -8.58
CA LEU A 60 6.62 -1.73 -7.32
C LEU A 60 5.45 -0.74 -7.35
N GLU A 61 5.58 0.36 -8.12
CA GLU A 61 4.48 1.27 -8.39
C GLU A 61 3.32 0.55 -9.11
N LYS A 62 3.61 -0.16 -10.22
CA LYS A 62 2.59 -0.89 -11.00
C LYS A 62 1.90 -1.97 -10.17
N LEU A 63 2.67 -2.73 -9.38
CA LEU A 63 2.12 -3.79 -8.53
C LEU A 63 1.14 -3.23 -7.49
N ASN A 64 1.50 -2.16 -6.80
CA ASN A 64 0.61 -1.53 -5.83
C ASN A 64 -0.61 -0.89 -6.51
N LYS A 65 -0.44 -0.29 -7.69
CA LYS A 65 -1.56 0.26 -8.47
C LYS A 65 -2.54 -0.84 -8.90
N ALA A 66 -2.04 -1.97 -9.39
CA ALA A 66 -2.86 -3.12 -9.74
C ALA A 66 -3.62 -3.68 -8.52
N PHE A 67 -2.95 -3.77 -7.37
CA PHE A 67 -3.57 -4.19 -6.12
C PHE A 67 -4.70 -3.27 -5.68
N ILE A 68 -4.53 -1.95 -5.78
CA ILE A 68 -5.58 -0.96 -5.47
C ILE A 68 -6.82 -1.21 -6.33
N TRP A 69 -6.67 -1.32 -7.65
CA TRP A 69 -7.79 -1.56 -8.55
C TRP A 69 -8.45 -2.92 -8.33
N GLY A 70 -7.66 -3.96 -8.10
CA GLY A 70 -8.16 -5.29 -7.77
C GLY A 70 -9.00 -5.28 -6.50
N MET A 71 -8.52 -4.61 -5.44
CA MET A 71 -9.26 -4.48 -4.18
C MET A 71 -10.53 -3.63 -4.31
N LEU A 72 -10.49 -2.54 -5.09
CA LEU A 72 -11.69 -1.74 -5.36
C LEU A 72 -12.76 -2.58 -6.08
N ALA A 73 -12.37 -3.38 -7.06
CA ALA A 73 -13.29 -4.30 -7.75
C ALA A 73 -13.86 -5.37 -6.79
N VAL A 74 -13.01 -5.96 -5.94
CA VAL A 74 -13.43 -6.93 -4.93
C VAL A 74 -14.45 -6.29 -3.97
N VAL A 75 -14.18 -5.10 -3.43
CA VAL A 75 -15.09 -4.40 -2.51
C VAL A 75 -16.43 -4.08 -3.18
N ALA A 76 -16.40 -3.59 -4.42
CA ALA A 76 -17.60 -3.24 -5.17
C ALA A 76 -18.51 -4.45 -5.47
N ILE A 77 -17.94 -5.65 -5.59
CA ILE A 77 -18.70 -6.88 -5.87
C ILE A 77 -19.10 -7.57 -4.56
N ALA A 78 -18.18 -7.65 -3.60
CA ALA A 78 -18.37 -8.41 -2.37
C ALA A 78 -19.43 -7.80 -1.45
N ILE A 79 -19.52 -6.46 -1.37
CA ILE A 79 -20.50 -5.80 -0.48
C ILE A 79 -21.94 -6.16 -0.87
N PRO A 80 -22.39 -6.00 -2.13
CA PRO A 80 -23.72 -6.45 -2.53
C PRO A 80 -23.97 -7.94 -2.25
N ILE A 81 -23.00 -8.81 -2.53
CA ILE A 81 -23.12 -10.26 -2.27
C ILE A 81 -23.32 -10.51 -0.77
N PHE A 82 -22.51 -9.92 0.09
CA PHE A 82 -22.62 -10.12 1.54
C PHE A 82 -23.94 -9.61 2.11
N VAL A 83 -24.46 -8.50 1.58
CA VAL A 83 -25.78 -7.97 1.96
C VAL A 83 -26.90 -8.90 1.50
N ILE A 84 -26.88 -9.35 0.24
CA ILE A 84 -27.94 -10.22 -0.32
C ILE A 84 -28.00 -11.59 0.38
N PHE A 85 -26.84 -12.15 0.69
CA PHE A 85 -26.72 -13.52 1.24
C PHE A 85 -26.52 -13.55 2.76
N ASP A 86 -26.59 -12.40 3.45
CA ASP A 86 -26.39 -12.25 4.90
C ASP A 86 -25.11 -12.96 5.40
N ILE A 87 -23.99 -12.74 4.68
CA ILE A 87 -22.72 -13.39 4.99
C ILE A 87 -21.94 -12.52 5.98
N GLY A 88 -21.63 -13.05 7.16
CA GLY A 88 -20.77 -12.39 8.15
C GLY A 88 -19.32 -12.18 7.66
N THR A 89 -18.79 -10.96 7.75
CA THR A 89 -17.56 -10.55 7.04
C THR A 89 -16.28 -10.50 7.88
N ASN A 90 -16.21 -11.21 9.00
CA ASN A 90 -15.23 -10.88 10.06
C ASN A 90 -13.76 -11.28 9.76
N VAL A 91 -13.49 -12.12 8.75
CA VAL A 91 -12.15 -12.70 8.51
C VAL A 91 -11.53 -12.28 7.17
N LEU A 92 -12.34 -11.90 6.18
CA LEU A 92 -11.85 -11.64 4.82
C LEU A 92 -10.90 -10.43 4.76
N GLY A 93 -11.21 -9.35 5.50
CA GLY A 93 -10.35 -8.17 5.54
C GLY A 93 -8.95 -8.47 6.09
N LEU A 94 -8.86 -9.29 7.13
CA LEU A 94 -7.58 -9.70 7.73
C LEU A 94 -6.80 -10.62 6.79
N ALA A 95 -7.48 -11.55 6.11
CA ALA A 95 -6.86 -12.44 5.13
C ALA A 95 -6.28 -11.64 3.95
N LEU A 96 -7.02 -10.66 3.42
CA LEU A 96 -6.57 -9.80 2.32
C LEU A 96 -5.41 -8.90 2.74
N LEU A 97 -5.44 -8.37 3.97
CA LEU A 97 -4.31 -7.60 4.52
C LEU A 97 -3.05 -8.48 4.66
N GLY A 98 -3.21 -9.71 5.18
CA GLY A 98 -2.11 -10.68 5.28
C GLY A 98 -1.53 -11.04 3.92
N ALA A 99 -2.38 -11.27 2.92
CA ALA A 99 -1.96 -11.57 1.54
C ALA A 99 -1.17 -10.41 0.92
N TRP A 100 -1.64 -9.17 1.08
CA TRP A 100 -0.94 -7.98 0.62
C TRP A 100 0.43 -7.82 1.29
N TYR A 101 0.46 -7.89 2.63
CA TYR A 101 1.69 -7.67 3.38
C TYR A 101 2.72 -8.77 3.07
N GLY A 102 2.27 -10.02 2.98
CA GLY A 102 3.12 -11.17 2.63
C GLY A 102 3.65 -11.13 1.19
N GLY A 103 2.85 -10.66 0.23
CA GLY A 103 3.24 -10.62 -1.19
C GLY A 103 4.10 -9.41 -1.56
N VAL A 104 3.70 -8.22 -1.12
CA VAL A 104 4.27 -6.95 -1.60
C VAL A 104 4.75 -6.07 -0.45
N GLY A 105 3.94 -5.88 0.59
CA GLY A 105 4.24 -4.92 1.66
C GLY A 105 5.58 -5.16 2.37
N ARG A 106 5.91 -6.43 2.63
CA ARG A 106 7.19 -6.82 3.26
C ARG A 106 8.43 -6.46 2.43
N LYS A 107 8.31 -6.44 1.09
CA LYS A 107 9.45 -6.14 0.20
C LYS A 107 9.83 -4.67 0.31
N GLN A 108 8.84 -3.78 0.36
CA GLN A 108 9.09 -2.35 0.53
C GLN A 108 9.65 -2.00 1.91
N VAL A 109 9.20 -2.71 2.95
CA VAL A 109 9.78 -2.60 4.30
C VAL A 109 11.26 -3.00 4.29
N ALA A 110 11.60 -4.12 3.65
CA ALA A 110 12.97 -4.60 3.54
C ALA A 110 13.84 -3.61 2.76
N GLN A 111 13.40 -3.16 1.60
CA GLN A 111 14.15 -2.22 0.75
C GLN A 111 14.53 -0.93 1.48
N VAL A 112 13.56 -0.27 2.13
CA VAL A 112 13.85 0.98 2.86
C VAL A 112 14.81 0.74 4.02
N LYS A 113 14.68 -0.40 4.71
CA LYS A 113 15.58 -0.77 5.81
C LYS A 113 17.00 -1.05 5.30
N ASP A 114 17.13 -1.77 4.19
CA ASP A 114 18.41 -2.19 3.63
C ASP A 114 19.17 -1.01 2.99
N GLU A 115 18.46 -0.08 2.34
CA GLU A 115 19.07 1.09 1.68
C GLU A 115 19.33 2.27 2.62
N PHE A 116 18.42 2.53 3.57
CA PHE A 116 18.44 3.77 4.38
C PHE A 116 18.35 3.54 5.89
N GLY A 117 18.06 2.33 6.35
CA GLY A 117 17.86 2.03 7.76
C GLY A 117 16.76 2.90 8.39
N THR A 118 17.12 3.64 9.44
CA THR A 118 16.22 4.61 10.10
C THR A 118 16.47 6.06 9.71
N ASP A 119 17.52 6.31 8.94
CA ASP A 119 18.12 7.64 8.72
C ASP A 119 17.70 8.18 7.34
N TYR A 120 16.41 8.47 7.23
CA TYR A 120 15.79 9.07 6.03
C TYR A 120 14.79 10.17 6.43
N PRO A 121 14.63 11.21 5.60
CA PRO A 121 13.66 12.26 5.87
C PRO A 121 12.23 11.73 5.72
N ARG A 122 11.40 11.92 6.74
CA ARG A 122 10.03 11.36 6.82
C ARG A 122 8.99 12.37 6.37
N LYS A 123 8.09 11.96 5.48
CA LYS A 123 6.91 12.77 5.13
C LYS A 123 5.93 12.88 6.29
N SER A 124 5.21 14.00 6.35
CA SER A 124 4.14 14.23 7.31
C SER A 124 2.91 13.35 7.02
N TRP A 125 2.17 13.01 8.07
CA TRP A 125 1.03 12.08 8.01
C TRP A 125 -0.34 12.74 7.81
N GLY A 126 -0.44 14.07 7.95
CA GLY A 126 -1.74 14.76 7.95
C GLY A 126 -2.57 14.50 6.69
N LYS A 127 -1.97 14.65 5.51
CA LYS A 127 -2.63 14.38 4.22
C LYS A 127 -3.04 12.90 4.09
N PRO A 128 -2.14 11.92 4.28
CA PRO A 128 -2.54 10.51 4.32
C PRO A 128 -3.73 10.23 5.24
N ILE A 129 -3.65 10.63 6.51
CA ILE A 129 -4.70 10.34 7.49
C ILE A 129 -6.04 10.94 7.05
N PHE A 130 -6.04 12.19 6.55
CA PHE A 130 -7.23 12.81 6.01
C PHE A 130 -7.85 12.00 4.86
N PHE A 131 -7.05 11.54 3.89
CA PHE A 131 -7.54 10.68 2.81
C PHE A 131 -7.97 9.30 3.29
N GLY A 132 -7.33 8.75 4.33
CA GLY A 132 -7.76 7.52 4.98
C GLY A 132 -9.16 7.64 5.57
N ILE A 133 -9.44 8.74 6.28
CA ILE A 133 -10.76 9.07 6.82
C ILE A 133 -11.78 9.21 5.69
N LEU A 134 -11.46 9.98 4.65
CA LEU A 134 -12.36 10.14 3.49
C LEU A 134 -12.66 8.80 2.80
N GLY A 135 -11.67 7.90 2.70
CA GLY A 135 -11.86 6.56 2.14
C GLY A 135 -12.85 5.74 2.95
N VAL A 136 -12.74 5.77 4.28
CA VAL A 136 -13.69 5.10 5.19
C VAL A 136 -15.10 5.70 5.08
N CYS A 137 -15.22 7.04 5.06
CA CYS A 137 -16.50 7.70 4.83
C CYS A 137 -17.11 7.30 3.48
N GLY A 138 -16.31 7.27 2.41
CA GLY A 138 -16.74 6.83 1.09
C GLY A 138 -17.24 5.40 1.06
N LEU A 139 -16.58 4.50 1.81
CA LEU A 139 -17.04 3.11 1.97
C LEU A 139 -18.40 3.04 2.66
N PHE A 140 -18.62 3.80 3.74
CA PHE A 140 -19.93 3.84 4.40
C PHE A 140 -21.02 4.40 3.50
N VAL A 141 -20.75 5.46 2.75
CA VAL A 141 -21.69 6.03 1.78
C VAL A 141 -22.02 5.01 0.69
N TYR A 142 -21.02 4.32 0.14
CA TYR A 142 -21.21 3.28 -0.85
C TYR A 142 -22.07 2.12 -0.32
N SER A 143 -21.74 1.60 0.87
CA SER A 143 -22.51 0.52 1.51
C SER A 143 -23.96 0.94 1.76
N PHE A 144 -24.19 2.18 2.22
CA PHE A 144 -25.53 2.73 2.42
C PHE A 144 -26.31 2.79 1.11
N ILE A 145 -25.71 3.30 0.02
CA ILE A 145 -26.34 3.34 -1.31
C ILE A 145 -26.70 1.94 -1.79
N VAL A 146 -25.79 0.96 -1.64
CA VAL A 146 -26.05 -0.43 -2.01
C VAL A 146 -27.24 -0.99 -1.24
N ILE A 147 -27.23 -0.90 0.09
CA ILE A 147 -28.34 -1.41 0.92
C ILE A 147 -29.65 -0.73 0.53
N PHE A 148 -29.67 0.60 0.41
CA PHE A 148 -30.83 1.37 0.01
C PHE A 148 -31.41 0.92 -1.34
N VAL A 149 -30.56 0.76 -2.36
CA VAL A 149 -30.98 0.29 -3.70
C VAL A 149 -31.52 -1.13 -3.64
N LEU A 150 -30.83 -2.05 -2.97
CA LEU A 150 -31.27 -3.45 -2.85
C LEU A 150 -32.60 -3.55 -2.09
N SER A 151 -32.85 -2.68 -1.11
CA SER A 151 -34.13 -2.59 -0.41
C SER A 151 -35.25 -2.04 -1.28
N MET A 152 -34.95 -1.05 -2.13
CA MET A 152 -35.93 -0.58 -3.13
C MET A 152 -36.29 -1.64 -4.18
N MET A 153 -35.39 -2.59 -4.41
CA MET A 153 -35.64 -3.75 -5.25
C MET A 153 -36.33 -4.91 -4.50
N GLY A 154 -36.62 -4.77 -3.20
CA GLY A 154 -37.25 -5.80 -2.38
C GLY A 154 -36.34 -7.01 -2.07
N MET A 155 -35.03 -6.90 -2.30
CA MET A 155 -34.08 -8.00 -2.07
C MET A 155 -33.60 -8.08 -0.62
N VAL A 156 -33.70 -6.99 0.14
CA VAL A 156 -33.30 -6.91 1.56
C VAL A 156 -34.20 -5.93 2.30
N SER A 157 -34.48 -6.22 3.57
CA SER A 157 -35.25 -5.33 4.46
C SER A 157 -34.31 -4.36 5.19
N LEU A 158 -34.72 -3.11 5.33
CA LEU A 158 -34.06 -2.09 6.17
C LEU A 158 -34.49 -2.23 7.64
#